data_AF-A0A4Q6FY24-F1
#
_entry.id   AF-A0A4Q6FY24-F1
#
_cell.length_a   1.000
_cell.length_b   1.000
_cell.length_c   1.000
_cell.angle_alpha   90.00
_cell.angle_beta   90.00
_cell.angle_gamma   90.00
#
_symmetry.space_group_name_H-M   'P 1'
#
loop_
_entity.id
_entity.type
_entity.pdbx_description
1 polymer ?
#
loop_
_entity_poly.entity_id
_entity_poly.type
_entity_poly.pdbx_seq_one_letter_code
_entity_poly.pdbx_strand_id
1 'polypeptide(L)'
;MIDATSPKSPGKSRNAGPSLRERFNAMRNLPPFLRQIWATSRWLTLASLGLRLVRALLPIVTLYIGKLIIDEAVRLVGLGLGFDSLGEALRGGQLDHLLWLLGLEFVLAILSDLLGRMVSYADSLLSELFTNATSIRLMEHAATLDLEDFEDPDLQDKLDRARRQTMGRMNLMSTLFGQVQDAITVVGFAAGLLVYAPWLIVLLAVALIPAFIGEAHFNAMGYSLNFQWTPERRQLEYVRQTGA
;
A
#
# COMPACT_ATOMS: atom_id res chain seq x y z
N MET A 1 -44.10 19.66 43.98
CA MET A 1 -44.44 19.48 42.55
C MET A 1 -43.20 19.90 41.78
N ILE A 2 -42.27 18.95 41.60
CA ILE A 2 -40.94 19.19 41.01
C ILE A 2 -41.05 18.84 39.54
N ASP A 3 -40.93 19.87 38.70
CA ASP A 3 -41.05 19.78 37.25
C ASP A 3 -39.80 19.09 36.68
N ALA A 4 -39.99 17.89 36.15
CA ALA A 4 -38.94 17.08 35.55
C ALA A 4 -38.67 17.60 34.14
N THR A 5 -37.70 18.50 33.99
CA THR A 5 -37.18 18.89 32.68
C THR A 5 -36.56 17.68 31.99
N SER A 6 -37.29 17.15 31.02
CA SER A 6 -36.86 16.04 30.15
C SER A 6 -35.53 16.39 29.44
N PRO A 7 -34.55 15.47 29.37
CA PRO A 7 -33.34 15.72 28.60
C PRO A 7 -33.68 15.72 27.11
N LYS A 8 -33.45 16.87 26.45
CA LYS A 8 -33.54 17.02 25.00
C LYS A 8 -32.67 15.96 24.33
N SER A 9 -33.27 15.11 23.48
CA SER A 9 -32.54 14.17 22.64
C SER A 9 -31.47 14.90 21.82
N PRO A 10 -30.21 14.45 21.80
CA PRO A 10 -29.21 15.03 20.93
C PRO A 10 -29.63 14.76 19.49
N GLY A 11 -29.78 15.84 18.71
CA GLY A 11 -30.14 15.76 17.30
C GLY A 11 -29.17 14.86 16.54
N LYS A 12 -29.71 13.91 15.78
CA LYS A 12 -28.97 13.07 14.83
C LYS A 12 -28.25 13.96 13.81
N SER A 13 -26.99 14.32 14.06
CA SER A 13 -26.13 14.81 12.98
C SER A 13 -25.85 13.62 12.06
N ARG A 14 -26.52 13.60 10.89
CA ARG A 14 -26.12 12.75 9.76
C ARG A 14 -24.80 13.29 9.20
N ASN A 15 -23.71 13.10 9.94
CA ASN A 15 -22.37 13.44 9.47
C ASN A 15 -21.85 12.26 8.66
N ALA A 16 -22.29 12.23 7.40
CA ALA A 16 -21.69 11.42 6.36
C ALA A 16 -20.17 11.68 6.35
N GLY A 17 -19.37 10.62 6.25
CA GLY A 17 -17.91 10.72 6.20
C GLY A 17 -17.41 11.67 5.10
N PRO A 18 -16.11 12.00 5.10
CA PRO A 18 -15.57 13.04 4.24
C PRO A 18 -15.96 12.81 2.78
N SER A 19 -16.55 13.84 2.18
CA SER A 19 -17.06 13.80 0.81
C SER A 19 -15.93 13.49 -0.18
N LEU A 20 -16.25 12.91 -1.35
CA LEU A 20 -15.23 12.61 -2.38
C LEU A 20 -14.38 13.86 -2.75
N ARG A 21 -14.98 15.05 -2.65
CA ARG A 21 -14.32 16.34 -2.86
C ARG A 21 -13.30 16.66 -1.77
N GLU A 22 -13.61 16.40 -0.50
CA GLU A 22 -12.69 16.58 0.61
C GLU A 22 -11.50 15.61 0.54
N ARG A 23 -11.75 14.35 0.17
CA ARG A 23 -10.69 13.36 -0.07
C ARG A 23 -9.75 13.80 -1.18
N PHE A 24 -10.30 14.32 -2.27
CA PHE A 24 -9.52 14.86 -3.38
C PHE A 24 -8.72 16.11 -2.98
N ASN A 25 -9.30 16.98 -2.16
CA ASN A 25 -8.61 18.18 -1.66
C ASN A 25 -7.44 17.82 -0.74
N ALA A 26 -7.55 16.74 0.05
CA ALA A 26 -6.45 16.24 0.87
C ALA A 26 -5.23 15.76 0.05
N MET A 27 -5.43 15.34 -1.21
CA MET A 27 -4.31 14.97 -2.10
C MET A 27 -3.39 16.15 -2.44
N ARG A 28 -3.85 17.40 -2.29
CA ARG A 28 -2.99 18.59 -2.46
C ARG A 28 -1.86 18.68 -1.45
N ASN A 29 -1.92 17.92 -0.35
CA ASN A 29 -0.84 17.83 0.63
C ASN A 29 0.27 16.84 0.22
N LEU A 30 0.04 16.02 -0.82
CA LEU A 30 1.02 15.04 -1.29
C LEU A 30 2.27 15.67 -1.93
N PRO A 31 2.17 16.66 -2.84
CA PRO A 31 3.36 17.24 -3.48
C PRO A 31 4.34 17.90 -2.50
N PRO A 32 3.89 18.72 -1.51
CA PRO A 32 4.79 19.25 -0.48
C PRO A 32 5.49 18.14 0.32
N PHE A 33 4.78 17.06 0.65
CA PHE A 33 5.33 15.91 1.37
C PHE A 33 6.41 15.19 0.54
N LEU A 34 6.14 14.91 -0.74
CA LEU A 34 7.11 14.32 -1.66
C LEU A 34 8.36 15.20 -1.81
N ARG A 35 8.21 16.52 -1.81
CA ARG A 35 9.33 17.46 -1.87
C ARG A 35 10.19 17.41 -0.59
N GLN A 36 9.58 17.23 0.58
CA GLN A 36 10.32 17.07 1.84
C GLN A 36 11.13 15.77 1.85
N ILE A 37 10.53 14.67 1.40
CA ILE A 37 11.21 13.38 1.22
C ILE A 37 12.44 13.52 0.32
N TRP A 38 12.24 14.16 -0.84
CA TRP A 38 13.32 14.40 -1.80
C TRP A 38 14.44 15.26 -1.21
N ALA A 39 14.10 16.20 -0.32
CA ALA A 39 15.08 17.01 0.38
C ALA A 39 15.88 16.21 1.43
N THR A 40 15.28 15.18 2.05
CA THR A 40 15.98 14.31 3.02
C THR A 40 17.04 13.45 2.36
N SER A 41 16.71 12.71 1.29
CA SER A 41 17.70 11.91 0.56
C SER A 41 17.28 11.67 -0.89
N ARG A 42 17.91 12.42 -1.80
CA ARG A 42 17.69 12.28 -3.26
C ARG A 42 18.11 10.92 -3.78
N TRP A 43 19.23 10.42 -3.27
CA TRP A 43 19.81 9.14 -3.72
C TRP A 43 18.92 7.96 -3.33
N LEU A 44 18.47 7.89 -2.08
CA LEU A 44 17.58 6.82 -1.62
C LEU A 44 16.21 6.89 -2.29
N THR A 45 15.69 8.10 -2.51
CA THR A 45 14.41 8.28 -3.22
C THR A 45 14.51 7.79 -4.66
N LEU A 46 15.58 8.13 -5.38
CA LEU A 46 15.83 7.64 -6.74
C LEU A 46 16.08 6.12 -6.79
N ALA A 47 16.87 5.59 -5.85
CA ALA A 47 17.11 4.16 -5.75
C ALA A 47 15.82 3.39 -5.50
N SER A 48 14.99 3.83 -4.53
CA SER A 48 13.68 3.22 -4.25
C SER A 48 12.77 3.29 -5.47
N LEU A 49 12.66 4.45 -6.13
CA LEU A 49 11.83 4.60 -7.32
C LEU A 49 12.28 3.69 -8.47
N GLY A 50 13.58 3.64 -8.75
CA GLY A 50 14.14 2.77 -9.78
C GLY A 50 13.89 1.29 -9.49
N LEU A 51 14.11 0.88 -8.24
CA LEU A 51 13.88 -0.49 -7.81
C LEU A 51 12.39 -0.88 -7.92
N ARG A 52 11.49 0.04 -7.58
CA ARG A 52 10.04 -0.12 -7.75
C ARG A 52 9.62 -0.22 -9.20
N LEU A 53 10.21 0.57 -10.10
CA LEU A 53 9.93 0.46 -11.54
C LEU A 53 10.28 -0.93 -12.07
N VAL A 54 11.46 -1.46 -11.71
CA VAL A 54 11.85 -2.82 -12.08
C VAL A 54 10.89 -3.85 -11.49
N ARG A 55 10.55 -3.69 -10.19
CA ARG A 55 9.62 -4.59 -9.49
C ARG A 55 8.21 -4.56 -10.06
N ALA A 56 7.73 -3.42 -10.55
CA ALA A 56 6.40 -3.29 -11.17
C ALA A 56 6.28 -4.09 -12.48
N LEU A 57 7.39 -4.30 -13.18
CA LEU A 57 7.41 -5.06 -14.43
C LEU A 57 7.63 -6.56 -14.20
N LEU A 58 8.17 -6.98 -13.06
CA LEU A 58 8.43 -8.39 -12.77
C LEU A 58 7.21 -9.30 -12.91
N PRO A 59 6.01 -8.96 -12.39
CA PRO A 59 4.83 -9.80 -12.56
C PRO A 59 4.47 -10.03 -14.03
N ILE A 60 4.70 -9.03 -14.89
CA ILE A 60 4.43 -9.11 -16.33
C ILE A 60 5.41 -10.08 -16.99
N VAL A 61 6.70 -9.97 -16.66
CA VAL A 61 7.73 -10.90 -17.16
C VAL A 61 7.48 -12.32 -16.67
N THR A 62 7.10 -12.49 -15.40
CA THR A 62 6.73 -13.79 -14.81
C THR A 62 5.58 -14.42 -15.58
N LEU A 63 4.53 -13.65 -15.84
CA LEU A 63 3.38 -14.11 -16.62
C LEU A 63 3.77 -14.53 -18.03
N TYR A 64 4.65 -13.77 -18.69
CA TYR A 64 5.14 -14.09 -20.02
C TYR A 64 5.95 -15.39 -20.05
N ILE A 65 6.84 -15.60 -19.07
CA ILE A 65 7.61 -16.85 -18.95
C ILE A 65 6.66 -18.02 -18.67
N GLY A 66 5.69 -17.86 -17.76
CA GLY A 66 4.67 -18.88 -17.50
C GLY A 66 3.90 -19.27 -18.77
N LYS A 67 3.58 -18.31 -19.63
CA LYS A 67 2.98 -18.57 -20.94
C LYS A 67 3.90 -19.39 -21.85
N LEU A 68 5.20 -19.08 -21.90
CA LEU A 68 6.18 -19.86 -22.68
C LEU A 68 6.31 -21.31 -22.16
N ILE A 69 6.28 -21.50 -20.83
CA ILE A 69 6.30 -22.83 -20.21
C ILE A 69 5.07 -23.64 -20.65
N ILE A 70 3.89 -23.04 -20.63
CA ILE A 70 2.65 -23.69 -21.07
C ILE A 70 2.72 -24.02 -22.57
N ASP A 71 3.15 -23.07 -23.41
CA ASP A 71 3.28 -23.27 -24.86
C ASP A 71 4.23 -24.44 -25.16
N GLU A 72 5.36 -24.53 -24.46
CA GLU A 72 6.33 -25.61 -24.62
C GLU A 72 5.79 -26.95 -24.11
N ALA A 73 5.09 -26.96 -22.98
CA ALA A 73 4.43 -28.17 -22.48
C ALA A 73 3.38 -28.69 -23.47
N VAL A 74 2.56 -27.80 -24.04
CA VAL A 74 1.56 -28.15 -25.06
C VAL A 74 2.24 -28.67 -26.33
N ARG A 75 3.36 -28.07 -26.76
CA ARG A 75 4.16 -28.55 -27.89
C ARG A 75 4.67 -29.97 -27.68
N LEU A 76 5.22 -30.26 -26.50
CA LEU A 76 5.74 -31.59 -26.15
C LEU A 76 4.63 -32.65 -26.13
N VAL A 77 3.46 -32.33 -25.58
CA VAL A 77 2.29 -33.22 -25.60
C VAL A 77 1.79 -33.43 -27.03
N GLY A 78 1.74 -32.38 -27.84
CA GLY A 78 1.30 -32.44 -29.24
C GLY A 78 2.21 -33.26 -30.16
N LEU A 79 3.49 -33.39 -29.81
CA LEU A 79 4.44 -34.26 -30.52
C LEU A 79 4.22 -35.76 -30.24
N GLY A 80 3.30 -36.11 -29.33
CA GLY A 80 2.96 -37.50 -29.03
C GLY A 80 4.13 -38.29 -28.42
N LEU A 81 5.09 -37.59 -27.80
CA LEU A 81 6.20 -38.22 -27.10
C LEU A 81 5.66 -38.93 -25.86
N GLY A 82 5.30 -40.20 -26.02
CA GLY A 82 5.02 -41.09 -24.90
C GLY A 82 6.31 -41.28 -24.12
N PHE A 83 6.46 -40.55 -23.03
CA PHE A 83 7.59 -40.76 -22.12
C PHE A 83 7.20 -41.87 -21.15
N ASP A 84 7.70 -43.09 -21.36
CA ASP A 84 7.52 -44.21 -20.43
C ASP A 84 8.22 -43.93 -19.08
N SER A 85 9.25 -43.08 -19.08
CA SER A 85 9.87 -42.56 -17.86
C SER A 85 10.41 -41.13 -18.03
N LEU A 86 10.35 -40.33 -16.96
CA LEU A 86 10.96 -38.99 -16.92
C LEU A 86 12.48 -39.03 -17.18
N GLY A 87 13.15 -40.12 -16.79
CA GLY A 87 14.60 -40.27 -16.95
C GLY A 87 15.05 -40.38 -18.40
N GLU A 88 14.25 -41.01 -19.27
CA GLU A 88 14.54 -41.10 -20.71
C GLU A 88 14.26 -39.79 -21.44
N ALA A 89 13.18 -39.11 -21.05
CA ALA A 89 12.83 -37.78 -21.55
C ALA A 89 13.90 -36.72 -21.25
N LEU A 90 14.54 -36.82 -20.07
CA LEU A 90 15.65 -35.96 -19.66
C LEU A 90 16.93 -36.25 -20.45
N ARG A 91 17.23 -37.53 -20.72
CA ARG A 91 18.43 -37.92 -21.47
C ARG A 91 18.32 -37.64 -22.96
N GLY A 92 17.10 -37.67 -23.51
CA GLY A 92 16.85 -37.38 -24.92
C GLY A 92 16.88 -35.88 -25.26
N GLY A 93 17.04 -34.99 -24.28
CA GLY A 93 17.16 -33.54 -24.46
C GLY A 93 15.86 -32.85 -24.89
N GLN A 94 14.74 -33.56 -24.98
CA GLN A 94 13.46 -32.96 -25.39
C GLN A 94 12.90 -32.01 -24.32
N LEU A 95 13.26 -32.23 -23.05
CA LEU A 95 12.86 -31.40 -21.92
C LEU A 95 13.82 -30.23 -21.65
N ASP A 96 14.96 -30.11 -22.35
CA ASP A 96 16.00 -29.12 -22.03
C ASP A 96 15.47 -27.69 -22.11
N HIS A 97 14.67 -27.39 -23.14
CA HIS A 97 14.07 -26.06 -23.28
C HIS A 97 13.07 -25.75 -22.16
N LEU A 98 12.24 -26.73 -21.81
CA LEU A 98 11.27 -26.59 -20.71
C LEU A 98 11.99 -26.40 -19.36
N LEU A 99 13.03 -27.18 -19.08
CA LEU A 99 13.84 -27.05 -17.87
C LEU A 99 14.58 -25.72 -17.81
N TRP A 100 15.07 -25.22 -18.94
CA TRP A 100 15.67 -23.89 -19.03
C TRP A 100 14.65 -22.79 -18.67
N LEU A 101 13.44 -22.86 -19.22
CA LEU A 101 12.35 -21.92 -18.88
C LEU A 101 11.97 -22.01 -17.40
N LEU A 102 11.89 -23.21 -16.84
CA LEU A 102 11.60 -23.42 -15.42
C LEU A 102 12.73 -22.90 -14.52
N GLY A 103 13.98 -23.10 -14.90
CA GLY A 103 15.14 -22.52 -14.23
C GLY A 103 15.13 -20.99 -14.28
N LEU A 104 14.76 -20.41 -15.43
CA LEU A 104 14.59 -18.97 -15.58
C LEU A 104 13.47 -18.42 -14.69
N GLU A 105 12.32 -19.10 -14.63
CA GLU A 105 11.22 -18.75 -13.72
C GLU A 105 11.66 -18.79 -12.26
N PHE A 106 12.40 -19.83 -11.85
CA PHE A 106 12.94 -19.95 -10.51
C PHE A 106 13.90 -18.82 -10.15
N VAL A 107 14.84 -18.48 -11.05
CA VAL A 107 15.75 -17.33 -10.88
C VAL A 107 14.96 -16.03 -10.77
N LEU A 108 13.93 -15.86 -11.60
CA LEU A 108 13.09 -14.67 -11.57
C LEU A 108 12.27 -14.56 -10.27
N ALA A 109 11.80 -15.69 -9.73
CA ALA A 109 11.13 -15.74 -8.43
C ALA A 109 12.05 -15.30 -7.30
N ILE A 110 13.30 -15.79 -7.28
CA ILE A 110 14.32 -15.35 -6.31
C ILE A 110 14.61 -13.85 -6.47
N LEU A 111 14.78 -13.39 -7.71
CA LEU A 111 15.03 -11.98 -8.00
C LEU A 111 13.86 -11.10 -7.52
N SER A 112 12.62 -11.56 -7.69
CA SER A 112 11.42 -10.88 -7.23
C SER A 112 11.39 -10.72 -5.70
N ASP A 113 11.69 -11.80 -4.96
CA ASP A 113 11.80 -11.75 -3.50
C ASP A 113 12.91 -10.80 -3.05
N LEU A 114 14.09 -10.90 -3.66
CA LEU A 114 15.25 -10.05 -3.34
C LEU A 114 14.97 -8.57 -3.61
N LEU A 115 14.38 -8.24 -4.77
CA LEU A 115 13.97 -6.87 -5.07
C LEU A 115 12.90 -6.37 -4.10
N GLY A 116 11.95 -7.23 -3.72
CA GLY A 116 10.95 -6.91 -2.71
C GLY A 116 11.57 -6.54 -1.36
N ARG A 117 12.56 -7.30 -0.90
CA ARG A 117 13.33 -7.01 0.33
C ARG A 117 14.11 -5.72 0.21
N MET A 118 14.77 -5.49 -0.92
CA MET A 118 15.55 -4.27 -1.16
C MET A 118 14.66 -3.01 -1.19
N VAL A 119 13.45 -3.09 -1.78
CA VAL A 119 12.45 -1.99 -1.73
C VAL A 119 12.03 -1.74 -0.28
N SER A 120 11.71 -2.80 0.48
CA SER A 120 11.32 -2.66 1.89
C SER A 120 12.44 -2.05 2.74
N TYR A 121 13.70 -2.43 2.49
CA TYR A 121 14.84 -1.87 3.20
C TYR A 121 15.05 -0.39 2.86
N ALA A 122 14.97 -0.04 1.58
CA ALA A 122 15.09 1.35 1.14
C ALA A 122 13.98 2.24 1.72
N ASP A 123 12.75 1.74 1.78
CA ASP A 123 11.62 2.44 2.41
C ASP A 123 11.84 2.67 3.91
N SER A 124 12.24 1.62 4.63
CA SER A 124 12.49 1.71 6.08
C SER A 124 13.59 2.73 6.38
N LEU A 125 14.72 2.67 5.65
CA LEU A 125 15.84 3.58 5.84
C LEU A 125 15.45 5.03 5.50
N LEU A 126 14.75 5.24 4.39
CA LEU A 126 14.30 6.57 4.00
C LEU A 126 13.29 7.15 4.99
N SER A 127 12.42 6.31 5.54
CA SER A 127 11.47 6.71 6.58
C SER A 127 12.15 7.03 7.90
N GLU A 128 13.16 6.26 8.30
CA GLU A 128 13.96 6.54 9.50
C GLU A 128 14.70 7.88 9.38
N LEU A 129 15.36 8.12 8.24
CA LEU A 129 16.03 9.39 7.96
C LEU A 129 15.06 10.58 7.98
N PHE A 130 13.88 10.41 7.37
CA PHE A 130 12.85 11.44 7.35
C PHE A 130 12.32 11.74 8.76
N THR A 131 12.10 10.69 9.56
CA THR A 131 11.64 10.81 10.95
C THR A 131 12.68 11.51 11.81
N ASN A 132 13.96 11.13 11.67
CA ASN A 132 15.05 11.74 12.40
C ASN A 132 15.20 13.24 12.04
N ALA A 133 15.24 13.57 10.75
CA ALA A 133 15.33 14.95 10.28
C ALA A 133 14.15 15.81 10.79
N THR A 134 12.94 15.26 10.81
CA THR A 134 11.75 15.96 11.32
C THR A 134 11.79 16.10 12.84
N SER A 135 12.27 15.08 13.55
CA SER A 135 12.44 15.12 15.01
C SER A 135 13.46 16.18 15.43
N ILE A 136 14.61 16.25 14.75
CA ILE A 136 15.64 17.28 15.01
C ILE A 136 15.04 18.68 14.80
N ARG A 137 14.35 18.92 13.68
CA ARG A 137 13.71 20.22 13.42
C ARG A 137 12.66 20.58 14.48
N LEU A 138 11.92 19.60 15.00
CA LEU A 138 10.97 19.82 16.09
C LEU A 138 11.69 20.20 17.40
N MET A 139 12.80 19.54 17.72
CA MET A 139 13.62 19.85 18.89
C MET A 139 14.27 21.23 18.79
N GLU A 140 14.83 21.58 17.62
CA GLU A 140 15.39 22.90 17.35
C GLU A 140 14.34 23.99 17.53
N HIS A 141 13.12 23.77 17.06
CA HIS A 141 12.03 24.72 17.26
C HIS A 141 11.56 24.79 18.70
N ALA A 142 11.48 23.66 19.40
CA ALA A 142 11.15 23.63 20.83
C ALA A 142 12.21 24.37 21.67
N ALA A 143 13.49 24.32 21.28
CA ALA A 143 14.57 25.04 21.94
C ALA A 143 14.52 26.57 21.73
N THR A 144 13.69 27.06 20.79
CA THR A 144 13.45 28.50 20.59
C THR A 144 12.28 29.05 21.41
N LEU A 145 11.54 28.19 22.13
CA LEU A 145 10.41 28.59 22.98
C LEU A 145 10.90 29.03 24.36
N ASP A 146 10.24 30.04 24.93
CA ASP A 146 10.56 30.54 26.26
C ASP A 146 9.99 29.60 27.35
N LEU A 147 10.47 29.73 28.60
CA LEU A 147 10.00 28.88 29.70
C LEU A 147 8.49 29.04 29.96
N GLU A 148 7.96 30.26 29.80
CA GLU A 148 6.53 30.56 29.96
C GLU A 148 5.67 29.79 28.94
N ASP A 149 6.19 29.55 27.73
CA ASP A 149 5.53 28.76 26.70
C ASP A 149 5.48 27.25 27.04
N PHE A 150 6.39 26.75 27.86
CA PHE A 150 6.40 25.36 28.33
C PHE A 150 5.43 25.10 29.48
N GLU A 151 5.00 26.16 30.17
CA GLU A 151 4.00 26.08 31.25
C GLU A 151 2.56 26.16 30.72
N ASP A 152 2.37 26.61 29.48
CA ASP A 152 1.07 26.59 28.81
C ASP A 152 0.68 25.16 28.37
N PRO A 153 -0.38 24.57 28.96
CA PRO A 153 -0.83 23.22 28.59
C PRO A 153 -1.25 23.09 27.12
N ASP A 154 -1.73 24.17 26.48
CA ASP A 154 -2.12 24.12 25.07
C ASP A 154 -0.91 24.01 24.13
N LEU A 155 0.22 24.62 24.49
CA LEU A 155 1.48 24.52 23.75
C LEU A 155 2.14 23.15 23.96
N GLN A 156 2.11 22.64 25.18
CA GLN A 156 2.60 21.30 25.50
C GLN A 156 1.83 20.22 24.74
N ASP A 157 0.49 20.33 24.67
CA ASP A 157 -0.36 19.44 23.88
C ASP A 157 -0.09 19.52 22.37
N LYS A 158 0.30 20.69 21.86
CA LYS A 158 0.68 20.85 20.44
C LYS A 158 2.02 20.17 20.16
N LEU A 159 3.01 20.30 21.05
CA LEU A 159 4.31 19.63 20.93
C LEU A 159 4.16 18.10 21.00
N ASP A 160 3.35 17.60 21.93
CA ASP A 160 3.07 16.17 22.06
C ASP A 160 2.32 15.61 20.84
N ARG A 161 1.36 16.37 20.30
CA ARG A 161 0.70 16.03 19.03
C ARG A 161 1.68 16.03 17.87
N ALA A 162 2.55 17.04 17.77
CA ALA A 162 3.55 17.12 16.71
C ALA A 162 4.53 15.93 16.77
N ARG A 163 4.99 15.56 17.97
CA ARG A 163 5.84 14.37 18.20
C ARG A 163 5.16 13.09 17.77
N ARG A 164 3.93 12.84 18.25
CA ARG A 164 3.13 11.65 17.87
C ARG A 164 2.85 11.61 16.37
N GLN A 165 2.54 12.75 15.76
CA GLN A 165 2.21 12.84 14.34
C GLN A 165 3.45 12.63 13.45
N THR A 166 4.65 12.98 13.93
CA THR A 166 5.91 12.70 13.22
C THR A 166 6.15 11.19 13.13
N MET A 167 5.85 10.43 14.19
CA MET A 167 5.98 8.97 14.22
C MET A 167 4.92 8.26 13.35
N GLY A 168 3.71 8.81 13.23
CA GLY A 168 2.60 8.19 12.48
C GLY A 168 2.66 8.33 10.96
N ARG A 169 3.50 9.21 10.40
CA ARG A 169 3.57 9.46 8.94
C ARG A 169 4.41 8.44 8.17
N MET A 170 5.16 7.57 8.86
CA MET A 170 6.03 6.55 8.30
C MET A 170 5.32 5.62 7.30
N ASN A 171 4.10 5.16 7.63
CA ASN A 171 3.39 4.20 6.78
C ASN A 171 2.82 4.85 5.50
N LEU A 172 2.52 6.15 5.53
CA LEU A 172 1.94 6.85 4.39
C LEU A 172 2.90 6.89 3.20
N MET A 173 4.19 7.06 3.46
CA MET A 173 5.19 7.15 2.40
C MET A 173 5.35 5.83 1.62
N SER A 174 5.56 4.71 2.32
CA SER A 174 5.65 3.40 1.67
C SER A 174 4.35 3.05 0.94
N THR A 175 3.21 3.38 1.54
CA THR A 175 1.89 3.19 0.91
C THR A 175 1.76 3.98 -0.40
N LEU A 176 2.15 5.26 -0.41
CA LEU A 176 2.06 6.10 -1.61
C LEU A 176 2.94 5.59 -2.75
N PHE A 177 4.20 5.26 -2.44
CA PHE A 177 5.09 4.70 -3.45
C PHE A 177 4.63 3.31 -3.91
N GLY A 178 4.07 2.51 -3.00
CA GLY A 178 3.45 1.22 -3.30
C GLY A 178 2.29 1.37 -4.27
N GLN A 179 1.37 2.31 -4.01
CA GLN A 179 0.25 2.60 -4.90
C GLN A 179 0.70 2.99 -6.31
N VAL A 180 1.78 3.78 -6.45
CA VAL A 180 2.34 4.11 -7.76
C VAL A 180 2.89 2.86 -8.46
N GLN A 181 3.62 2.01 -7.74
CA GLN A 181 4.13 0.74 -8.27
C GLN A 181 2.98 -0.18 -8.74
N ASP A 182 1.94 -0.32 -7.92
CA ASP A 182 0.78 -1.15 -8.22
C ASP A 182 0.01 -0.60 -9.41
N ALA A 183 -0.17 0.72 -9.50
CA ALA A 183 -0.78 1.37 -10.65
C ALA A 183 -0.02 1.08 -11.95
N ILE A 184 1.32 1.16 -11.93
CA ILE A 184 2.16 0.82 -13.09
C ILE A 184 1.96 -0.66 -13.48
N THR A 185 1.95 -1.56 -12.50
CA THR A 185 1.74 -3.00 -12.71
C THR A 185 0.37 -3.26 -13.33
N VAL A 186 -0.69 -2.66 -12.78
CA VAL A 186 -2.07 -2.79 -13.27
C VAL A 186 -2.21 -2.23 -14.69
N VAL A 187 -1.64 -1.05 -14.96
CA VAL A 187 -1.64 -0.45 -16.31
C VAL A 187 -0.89 -1.33 -17.29
N GLY A 188 0.26 -1.89 -16.88
CA GLY A 188 1.03 -2.83 -17.70
C GLY A 188 0.25 -4.09 -18.05
N PHE A 189 -0.43 -4.71 -17.08
CA PHE A 189 -1.32 -5.84 -17.34
C PHE A 189 -2.52 -5.46 -18.20
N ALA A 190 -3.16 -4.33 -17.94
CA ALA A 190 -4.29 -3.86 -18.72
C ALA A 190 -3.89 -3.60 -20.18
N ALA A 191 -2.72 -2.99 -20.42
CA ALA A 191 -2.19 -2.77 -21.76
C ALA A 191 -1.89 -4.10 -22.47
N GLY A 192 -1.22 -5.04 -21.79
CA GLY A 192 -0.95 -6.37 -22.33
C GLY A 192 -2.23 -7.13 -22.69
N LEU A 193 -3.24 -7.08 -21.81
CA LEU A 193 -4.53 -7.72 -22.04
C LEU A 193 -5.32 -7.05 -23.17
N LEU A 194 -5.26 -5.72 -23.28
CA LEU A 194 -5.92 -4.98 -24.36
C LEU A 194 -5.35 -5.37 -25.73
N VAL A 195 -4.03 -5.55 -25.83
CA VAL A 195 -3.37 -6.00 -27.06
C VAL A 195 -3.68 -7.47 -27.37
N TYR A 196 -3.70 -8.34 -26.35
CA TYR A 196 -3.90 -9.78 -26.55
C TYR A 196 -5.37 -10.16 -26.78
N ALA A 197 -6.29 -9.62 -25.98
CA ALA A 197 -7.71 -9.97 -25.99
C ALA A 197 -8.58 -8.82 -25.42
N PRO A 198 -8.93 -7.82 -26.25
CA PRO A 198 -9.62 -6.60 -25.79
C PRO A 198 -11.02 -6.88 -25.20
N TRP A 199 -11.68 -7.97 -25.57
CA TRP A 199 -12.97 -8.38 -25.01
C TRP A 199 -12.86 -8.82 -23.53
N LEU A 200 -11.69 -9.32 -23.09
CA LEU A 200 -11.48 -9.67 -21.68
C LEU A 200 -11.49 -8.44 -20.78
N ILE A 201 -11.05 -7.27 -21.28
CA ILE A 201 -11.17 -6.00 -20.55
C ILE A 201 -12.63 -5.65 -20.28
N VAL A 202 -13.52 -5.89 -21.25
CA VAL A 202 -14.96 -5.64 -21.08
C VAL A 202 -15.55 -6.56 -20.02
N LEU A 203 -15.23 -7.85 -20.06
CA LEU A 203 -15.67 -8.81 -19.04
C LEU A 203 -15.13 -8.47 -17.65
N LEU A 204 -13.86 -8.05 -17.57
CA LEU A 204 -13.25 -7.59 -16.33
C LEU A 204 -13.99 -6.38 -15.77
N ALA A 205 -14.34 -5.41 -16.60
CA ALA A 205 -15.12 -4.24 -16.19
C ALA A 205 -16.51 -4.63 -15.67
N VAL A 206 -17.20 -5.56 -16.35
CA VAL A 206 -18.51 -6.08 -15.91
C VAL A 206 -18.41 -6.81 -14.57
N ALA A 207 -17.32 -7.51 -14.29
CA ALA A 207 -17.09 -8.17 -13.01
C ALA A 207 -16.67 -7.20 -11.90
N LEU A 208 -15.79 -6.24 -12.21
CA LEU A 208 -15.14 -5.38 -11.21
C LEU A 208 -16.00 -4.19 -10.79
N ILE A 209 -16.75 -3.57 -11.71
CA ILE A 209 -17.55 -2.37 -11.40
C ILE A 209 -18.60 -2.66 -10.30
N PRO A 210 -19.40 -3.74 -10.38
CA PRO A 210 -20.37 -4.05 -9.33
C PRO A 210 -19.70 -4.38 -8.00
N ALA A 211 -18.59 -5.13 -8.03
CA ALA A 211 -17.81 -5.45 -6.83
C ALA A 211 -17.29 -4.18 -6.15
N PHE A 212 -16.73 -3.24 -6.93
CA PHE A 212 -16.24 -1.96 -6.42
C PHE A 212 -17.35 -1.10 -5.81
N ILE A 213 -18.52 -1.03 -6.45
CA ILE A 213 -19.68 -0.29 -5.90
C ILE A 213 -20.15 -0.92 -4.58
N GLY A 214 -20.22 -2.26 -4.53
CA GLY A 214 -20.57 -2.99 -3.32
C GLY A 214 -19.58 -2.70 -2.19
N GLU A 215 -18.28 -2.84 -2.46
CA GLU A 215 -17.23 -2.58 -1.49
C GLU A 215 -17.21 -1.12 -1.03
N ALA A 216 -17.42 -0.15 -1.92
CA ALA A 216 -17.54 1.27 -1.56
C ALA A 216 -18.73 1.53 -0.62
N HIS A 217 -19.87 0.90 -0.89
CA HIS A 217 -21.05 0.98 -0.03
C HIS A 217 -20.78 0.41 1.36
N PHE A 218 -20.22 -0.81 1.45
CA PHE A 218 -19.91 -1.45 2.71
C PHE A 218 -18.79 -0.74 3.49
N ASN A 219 -17.80 -0.16 2.80
CA ASN A 219 -16.77 0.67 3.43
C ASN A 219 -17.35 1.95 4.05
N ALA A 220 -18.30 2.60 3.37
CA ALA A 220 -19.00 3.75 3.94
C ALA A 220 -19.83 3.36 5.18
N MET A 221 -20.48 2.20 5.16
CA MET A 221 -21.22 1.67 6.30
C MET A 221 -20.28 1.35 7.48
N GLY A 222 -19.18 0.65 7.23
CA GLY A 222 -18.17 0.31 8.24
C GLY A 222 -17.50 1.55 8.85
N TYR A 223 -17.29 2.62 8.07
CA TYR A 223 -16.82 3.90 8.59
C TYR A 223 -17.85 4.52 9.55
N SER A 224 -19.12 4.53 9.16
CA SER A 224 -20.19 5.08 10.00
C SER A 224 -20.33 4.33 11.33
N LEU A 225 -20.17 3.00 11.30
CA LEU A 225 -20.24 2.16 12.48
C LEU A 225 -19.04 2.40 13.42
N ASN A 226 -17.82 2.41 12.89
CA ASN A 226 -16.62 2.71 13.68
C ASN A 226 -16.67 4.10 14.31
N PHE A 227 -17.21 5.08 13.59
CA PHE A 227 -17.37 6.43 14.11
C PHE A 227 -18.36 6.45 15.30
N GLN A 228 -19.50 5.77 15.16
CA GLN A 228 -20.49 5.65 16.24
C GLN A 228 -19.92 4.96 17.49
N TRP A 229 -19.00 3.99 17.33
CA TRP A 229 -18.37 3.27 18.44
C TRP A 229 -17.15 3.96 19.07
N THR A 230 -16.80 5.15 18.58
CA THR A 230 -15.67 5.92 19.13
C THR A 230 -15.86 6.30 20.62
N PRO A 231 -17.06 6.72 21.09
CA PRO A 231 -17.30 7.02 22.50
C PRO A 231 -17.15 5.80 23.41
N GLU A 232 -17.71 4.65 22.99
CA GLU A 232 -17.66 3.40 23.76
C GLU A 232 -16.22 2.86 23.86
N ARG A 233 -15.45 2.96 22.78
CA ARG A 233 -14.01 2.64 22.80
C ARG A 233 -13.23 3.54 23.75
N ARG A 234 -13.54 4.84 23.83
CA ARG A 234 -12.91 5.75 24.79
C ARG A 234 -13.24 5.36 26.24
N GLN A 235 -14.48 4.96 26.53
CA GLN A 235 -14.87 4.50 27.87
C GLN A 235 -14.14 3.22 28.27
N LEU A 236 -14.04 2.24 27.36
CA LEU A 236 -13.27 1.02 27.60
C LEU A 236 -11.80 1.31 27.91
N GLU A 237 -11.18 2.27 27.20
CA GLU A 237 -9.80 2.67 27.46
C GLU A 237 -9.63 3.32 28.83
N TYR A 238 -10.56 4.18 29.25
CA TYR A 238 -10.54 4.76 30.61
C TYR A 238 -10.67 3.70 31.69
N VAL A 239 -11.60 2.75 31.54
CA VAL A 239 -11.75 1.62 32.48
C VAL A 239 -10.46 0.80 32.54
N ARG A 240 -9.81 0.57 31.40
CA ARG A 240 -8.54 -0.15 31.31
C ARG A 240 -7.39 0.58 32.02
N GLN A 241 -7.34 1.91 31.94
CA GLN A 241 -6.35 2.72 32.64
C GLN A 241 -6.58 2.82 34.15
N THR A 242 -7.84 2.84 34.61
CA THR A 242 -8.15 2.86 36.05
C THR A 242 -8.15 1.48 36.72
N GLY A 243 -8.25 0.41 35.93
CA GLY A 243 -8.24 -0.97 36.41
C GLY A 243 -6.88 -1.67 36.38
N ALA A 244 -5.85 -1.01 35.82
CA ALA A 244 -4.45 -1.43 35.84
C ALA A 244 -3.67 -0.63 36.89
#